data_AF-D2XIT3-F1
#
_entry.id   AF-D2XIT3-F1
#
_cell.length_a   1.000
_cell.length_b   1.000
_cell.length_c   1.000
_cell.angle_alpha   90.00
_cell.angle_beta   90.00
_cell.angle_gamma   90.00
#
_symmetry.space_group_name_H-M   'P 1'
#
loop_
_entity.id
_entity.type
_entity.pdbx_description
1 polymer ?
#
loop_
_entity_poly.entity_id
_entity_poly.type
_entity_poly.pdbx_seq_one_letter_code
_entity_poly.pdbx_strand_id
1 'polypeptide(L)' 'MQRMGFKNVASLKTGIRGWNDFEQPLYNTEGNQVDIDDADEILASKIRDDQRRPAA' A
#
# COMPACT_ATOMS: atom_id res chain seq x y z
N MET A 1 3.71 -2.03 21.37
CA MET A 1 2.82 -1.06 20.69
C MET A 1 1.53 -0.78 21.47
N GLN A 2 0.64 -1.75 21.68
CA GLN A 2 -0.61 -1.48 22.43
C GLN A 2 -0.37 -1.06 23.89
N ARG A 3 0.58 -1.69 24.59
CA ARG A 3 1.01 -1.27 25.95
C ARG A 3 1.68 0.11 26.00
N MET A 4 2.10 0.65 24.86
CA MET A 4 2.63 2.01 24.75
C MET A 4 1.51 3.02 24.41
N GLY A 5 0.24 2.60 24.38
CA GLY A 5 -0.91 3.46 24.14
C GLY A 5 -1.37 3.56 22.68
N PHE A 6 -0.71 2.89 21.73
CA PHE A 6 -1.16 2.88 20.33
C PHE A 6 -2.43 2.05 20.16
N LYS A 7 -3.50 2.68 19.63
CA LYS A 7 -4.83 2.08 19.53
C LYS A 7 -5.05 1.26 18.26
N ASN A 8 -4.49 1.69 17.13
CA ASN A 8 -4.72 1.08 15.81
C ASN A 8 -3.40 0.54 15.24
N VAL A 9 -2.97 -0.60 15.76
CA VAL A 9 -1.72 -1.26 15.33
C VAL A 9 -2.05 -2.33 14.31
N ALA A 10 -1.42 -2.28 13.14
CA ALA A 10 -1.53 -3.29 12.09
C ALA A 10 -0.16 -3.92 11.81
N SER A 11 -0.16 -5.21 11.41
CA SER A 11 1.04 -5.89 10.92
C SER A 11 1.31 -5.45 9.48
N LEU A 12 2.55 -5.06 9.18
CA LEU A 12 2.97 -4.80 7.80
C LEU A 12 3.33 -6.08 7.04
N LYS A 13 3.34 -7.25 7.69
CA LYS A 13 3.67 -8.52 7.04
C LYS A 13 2.77 -8.84 5.85
N THR A 14 1.51 -8.42 5.92
CA THR A 14 0.52 -8.53 4.84
C THR A 14 0.28 -7.19 4.15
N GLY A 15 1.24 -6.27 4.23
CA GLY A 15 1.20 -5.03 3.46
C GLY A 15 1.33 -5.36 1.97
N ILE A 16 0.78 -4.51 1.10
CA ILE A 16 0.84 -4.75 -0.35
C ILE A 16 1.93 -3.88 -0.97
N ARG A 17 1.88 -2.57 -0.73
CA ARG A 17 2.83 -1.59 -1.25
C ARG A 17 4.20 -1.72 -0.59
N GLY A 18 5.20 -2.23 -1.32
CA GLY A 18 6.59 -2.35 -0.87
C GLY A 18 6.82 -3.30 0.31
N TRP A 19 5.81 -4.07 0.72
CA TRP A 19 5.84 -4.94 1.92
C TRP A 19 5.04 -6.24 1.74
N ASN A 20 4.97 -6.81 0.53
CA ASN A 20 4.30 -8.10 0.30
C ASN A 20 5.23 -9.30 0.59
N ASP A 21 5.76 -9.34 1.80
CA ASP A 21 6.69 -10.39 2.22
C ASP A 21 5.97 -11.73 2.51
N PHE A 22 4.64 -11.75 2.46
CA PHE A 22 3.84 -12.93 2.79
C PHE A 22 3.44 -13.75 1.58
N GLU A 23 3.89 -13.37 0.37
CA GLU A 23 3.75 -14.08 -0.92
C GLU A 23 2.33 -14.58 -1.22
N GLN A 24 1.31 -13.94 -0.62
CA GLN A 24 -0.07 -14.33 -0.86
C GLN A 24 -0.54 -13.82 -2.23
N PRO A 25 -1.39 -14.60 -2.93
CA PRO A 25 -2.02 -14.14 -4.16
C PRO A 25 -2.90 -12.92 -3.88
N LEU A 26 -2.74 -11.88 -4.70
CA LEU A 26 -3.58 -10.68 -4.67
C LEU A 26 -4.76 -10.90 -5.61
N TYR A 27 -5.95 -10.46 -5.21
CA TYR A 27 -7.16 -10.53 -6.04
C TYR A 27 -7.82 -9.15 -6.14
N ASN A 28 -8.32 -8.82 -7.33
CA ASN A 28 -9.14 -7.62 -7.53
C ASN A 28 -10.59 -7.85 -7.06
N THR A 29 -11.43 -6.82 -7.18
CA THR A 29 -12.85 -6.87 -6.78
C THR A 29 -13.69 -7.85 -7.59
N GLU A 30 -13.20 -8.29 -8.75
CA GLU A 30 -13.85 -9.27 -9.62
C GLU A 30 -13.39 -10.71 -9.31
N GLY A 31 -12.46 -10.89 -8.37
CA GLY A 31 -11.90 -12.19 -8.00
C GLY A 31 -10.78 -12.67 -8.92
N ASN A 32 -10.27 -11.81 -9.81
CA ASN A 32 -9.13 -12.12 -10.68
C ASN A 32 -7.82 -11.92 -9.93
N GLN A 33 -6.87 -12.84 -10.08
CA GLN A 33 -5.54 -12.69 -9.49
C GLN A 33 -4.80 -11.53 -10.17
N VAL A 34 -4.10 -10.72 -9.38
CA VAL A 34 -3.35 -9.53 -9.83
C VAL A 34 -1.88 -9.72 -9.50
N ASP A 35 -1.02 -9.29 -10.42
CA ASP A 35 0.41 -9.22 -10.19
C ASP A 35 0.73 -8.10 -9.17
N ILE A 36 1.78 -8.27 -8.38
CA ILE A 36 2.13 -7.26 -7.38
C ILE A 36 2.65 -5.98 -8.01
N ASP A 37 3.41 -6.05 -9.09
CA ASP A 37 3.97 -4.88 -9.74
C ASP A 37 2.83 -4.02 -10.31
N ASP A 38 1.81 -4.65 -10.89
CA ASP A 38 0.57 -3.99 -11.34
C ASP A 38 -0.19 -3.34 -10.17
N ALA A 39 -0.29 -4.04 -9.04
CA ALA A 39 -0.98 -3.53 -7.85
C ALA A 39 -0.24 -2.33 -7.23
N ASP A 40 1.09 -2.34 -7.22
CA ASP A 40 1.90 -1.26 -6.65
C ASP A 40 1.71 0.06 -7.42
N GLU A 41 1.68 0.00 -8.76
CA GLU A 41 1.38 1.17 -9.60
C GLU A 41 0.01 1.78 -9.32
N ILE A 42 -1.02 0.94 -9.15
CA ILE A 42 -2.39 1.40 -8.87
C ILE A 42 -2.46 2.08 -7.50
N LEU A 43 -1.83 1.45 -6.50
CA LEU A 43 -1.82 1.94 -5.13
C LEU A 43 -0.91 3.16 -4.96
N ALA A 44 0.00 3.42 -5.90
CA ALA A 44 0.93 4.55 -5.92
C ALA A 44 0.24 5.89 -5.59
N SER A 45 0.92 6.73 -4.80
CA SER A 45 0.33 7.97 -4.29
C SER A 45 0.35 8.99 -5.42
N LYS A 46 -0.82 9.37 -5.90
CA LYS A 46 -0.96 10.36 -6.96
C LYS A 46 -0.89 11.76 -6.34
N ILE A 47 0.26 12.42 -6.53
CA ILE A 47 0.53 13.75 -6.00
C ILE A 47 -0.28 14.78 -6.79
N ARG A 48 -1.10 15.56 -6.07
CA ARG A 48 -1.86 16.67 -6.65
C ARG A 48 -0.93 17.81 -7.07
N ASP A 49 -1.37 18.67 -7.97
CA ASP A 49 -0.52 19.75 -8.49
C ASP A 49 -0.03 20.71 -7.41
N ASP A 50 -0.84 20.98 -6.38
CA ASP A 50 -0.51 21.81 -5.21
C ASP A 50 0.48 21.16 -4.23
N GLN A 51 0.65 19.83 -4.30
CA GLN A 51 1.59 19.07 -3.48
C GLN A 51 2.98 18.95 -4.13
N ARG A 52 3.13 19.45 -5.36
CA ARG A 52 4.43 19.46 -6.06
C ARG A 52 5.30 20.59 -5.50
N ARG A 53 6.62 20.45 -5.69
CA ARG A 53 7.54 21.54 -5.37
C ARG A 53 7.15 22.81 -6.14
N PRO A 54 7.33 24.02 -5.56
CA PRO A 54 7.12 25.27 -6.27
C PRO A 54 7.94 25.31 -7.57
N ALA A 55 7.37 25.89 -8.63
CA ALA A 55 8.14 26.19 -9.84
C ALA A 55 9.25 27.21 -9.51
N ALA A 56 10.42 27.03 -10.12
CA ALA A 56 11.56 27.95 -9.98
C ALA A 56 11.38 29.22 -10.82
#